data_AF-A0A3D5ZJ46-F1
#
_entry.id   AF-A0A3D5ZJ46-F1
#
_cell.length_a   1.000
_cell.length_b   1.000
_cell.length_c   1.000
_cell.angle_alpha   90.00
_cell.angle_beta   90.00
_cell.angle_gamma   90.00
#
_symmetry.space_group_name_H-M   'P 1'
#
loop_
_entity.id
_entity.type
_entity.pdbx_description
1 polymer ?
#
loop_
_entity_poly.entity_id
_entity_poly.type
_entity_poly.pdbx_seq_one_letter_code
_entity_poly.pdbx_strand_id
1 'polypeptide(L)' 'MALPEFSMRQLLEAGVHFGHQKHRWNPLMSPFI' A
#
# COMPACT_ATOMS: atom_id res chain seq x y z
N MET A 1 4.33 18.08 15.39
CA MET A 1 3.42 17.92 14.23
C MET A 1 2.40 16.86 14.59
N ALA A 2 1.12 17.09 14.34
CA ALA A 2 0.10 16.04 14.45
C ALA A 2 0.26 15.06 13.29
N LEU A 3 0.00 13.77 13.52
CA LEU A 3 -0.06 12.80 12.43
C LEU A 3 -1.34 13.04 11.61
N PRO A 4 -1.27 12.96 10.27
CA PRO A 4 -2.46 13.06 9.45
C PRO A 4 -3.37 11.84 9.70
N GLU A 5 -4.67 12.08 9.75
CA GLU A 5 -5.68 11.04 9.91
C GLU A 5 -6.32 10.71 8.55
N PHE A 6 -6.39 9.43 8.22
CA PHE A 6 -6.97 8.92 6.98
C PHE A 6 -7.93 7.77 7.27
N SER A 7 -9.02 7.71 6.51
CA SER A 7 -9.91 6.54 6.48
C SER A 7 -9.41 5.51 5.44
N MET A 8 -9.75 4.24 5.64
CA MET A 8 -9.46 3.18 4.67
C MET A 8 -10.06 3.46 3.29
N ARG A 9 -11.25 4.07 3.24
CA ARG A 9 -11.90 4.44 1.98
C ARG A 9 -11.08 5.43 1.16
N GLN A 10 -10.52 6.46 1.80
CA GLN A 10 -9.68 7.45 1.13
C GLN A 10 -8.41 6.81 0.54
N LEU A 11 -7.80 5.86 1.25
CA LEU A 11 -6.61 5.14 0.76
C LEU A 11 -6.93 4.26 -0.45
N LEU A 12 -8.08 3.57 -0.44
CA LEU A 12 -8.53 2.75 -1.56
C LEU A 12 -8.85 3.61 -2.79
N GLU A 13 -9.55 4.73 -2.62
CA GLU A 13 -9.87 5.69 -3.71
C GLU A 13 -8.60 6.33 -4.30
N ALA A 14 -7.55 6.52 -3.49
CA ALA A 14 -6.24 7.00 -3.94
C ALA A 14 -5.38 5.92 -4.64
N GLY A 15 -5.79 4.65 -4.61
CA GLY A 15 -5.10 3.56 -5.32
C GLY A 15 -3.85 3.02 -4.65
N VAL A 16 -3.64 3.23 -3.34
CA VAL A 16 -2.41 2.77 -2.66
C VAL A 16 -2.26 1.25 -2.56
N HIS A 17 -3.33 0.52 -2.85
CA HIS A 17 -3.37 -0.94 -2.82
C HIS A 17 -2.86 -1.59 -4.12
N PHE A 18 -2.50 -0.80 -5.14
CA PHE A 18 -1.90 -1.34 -6.35
C PHE A 18 -0.44 -1.75 -6.13
N GLY A 19 -0.12 -2.98 -6.51
CA GLY A 19 1.24 -3.53 -6.45
C GLY A 19 1.96 -3.57 -7.80
N HIS A 20 3.17 -4.11 -7.79
CA HIS A 20 3.92 -4.41 -9.01
C HIS A 20 3.56 -5.78 -9.59
N GLN A 21 3.90 -6.00 -10.86
CA GLN A 21 3.82 -7.34 -11.47
C GLN A 21 4.72 -8.34 -10.73
N LYS A 22 4.33 -9.61 -10.70
CA LYS A 22 5.01 -10.69 -9.94
C LYS A 22 6.51 -10.79 -10.21
N HIS A 23 6.96 -10.54 -11.44
CA HIS A 23 8.38 -10.64 -11.79
C HIS A 23 9.25 -9.52 -11.19
N ARG A 24 8.65 -8.42 -10.70
CA ARG A 24 9.34 -7.33 -10.00
C ARG A 24 9.19 -7.41 -8.47
N TRP A 25 8.60 -8.48 -7.96
CA TRP A 25 8.36 -8.64 -6.53
C TRP A 25 9.68 -8.89 -5.79
N ASN A 26 9.85 -8.18 -4.67
CA ASN A 26 10.93 -8.44 -3.72
C ASN A 26 10.42 -9.41 -2.64
N PRO A 27 11.03 -10.60 -2.47
CA PRO A 27 10.63 -11.57 -1.45
C PRO A 27 10.60 -11.02 -0.01
N LEU A 28 11.42 -10.00 0.29
CA LEU A 28 11.42 -9.33 1.61
C LEU A 28 10.11 -8.61 1.93
N MET A 29 9.24 -8.39 0.94
CA MET A 29 7.92 -7.78 1.12
C MET A 29 6.80 -8.80 1.43
N SER A 30 7.10 -10.09 1.48
CA SER A 30 6.11 -11.14 1.81
C SER A 30 5.28 -10.91 3.08
N PRO A 31 5.79 -10.25 4.15
CA PRO A 31 4.97 -9.99 5.33
C PRO A 31 3.88 -8.92 5.15
N PHE A 32 3.88 -8.17 4.04
CA PHE A 32 3.06 -6.96 3.85
C PHE A 32 2.16 -6.99 2.60
N ILE A 33 2.27 -8.03 1.76
CA ILE A 33 1.53 -8.22 0.51
C ILE A 33 0.78 -9.55 0.60
#